data_AF-A0A3D2PE98-F1
#
_entry.id   AF-A0A3D2PE98-F1
#
_cell.length_a   1.000
_cell.length_b   1.000
_cell.length_c   1.000
_cell.angle_alpha   90.00
_cell.angle_beta   90.00
_cell.angle_gamma   90.00
#
_symmetry.space_group_name_H-M   'P 1'
#
loop_
_entity.id
_entity.type
_entity.pdbx_description
1 polymer ?
#
loop_
_entity_poly.entity_id
_entity_poly.type
_entity_poly.pdbx_seq_one_letter_code
_entity_poly.pdbx_strand_id
1 'polypeptide(L)'
;MNENYVVSLELAKRLKELGMPQRSEFVYFQGEEYQENVSAWKSYIEIYSRLDADKLPGKEICSAFLSDELLEWSPIGISIRKGWGLKNNYVVFDNEAIEICDSDTPSNALAKLLIYLLENKIIK
;
A
#
# COMPACT_ATOMS: atom_id res chain seq x y z
N MET A 1 -12.24 -2.34 -2.47
CA MET A 1 -11.22 -2.30 -1.40
C MET A 1 -10.63 -0.88 -1.38
N ASN A 2 -10.49 -0.22 -0.23
CA ASN A 2 -10.04 1.18 -0.13
C ASN A 2 -8.54 1.28 -0.51
N GLU A 3 -8.15 2.23 -1.37
CA GLU A 3 -6.76 2.45 -1.85
C GLU A 3 -5.74 2.75 -0.72
N ASN A 4 -6.22 2.95 0.51
CA ASN A 4 -5.40 3.24 1.68
C ASN A 4 -4.57 2.06 2.21
N TYR A 5 -4.85 0.82 1.75
CA TYR A 5 -4.25 -0.40 2.31
C TYR A 5 -3.09 -0.98 1.50
N VAL A 6 -2.82 -0.45 0.31
CA VAL A 6 -1.83 -1.01 -0.61
C VAL A 6 -0.74 0.02 -0.93
N VAL A 7 0.50 -0.43 -0.95
CA VAL A 7 1.67 0.39 -1.29
C VAL A 7 1.74 0.67 -2.80
N SER A 8 2.20 1.85 -3.19
CA SER A 8 2.44 2.20 -4.59
C SER A 8 3.41 1.23 -5.27
N LEU A 9 3.26 1.03 -6.58
CA LEU A 9 4.08 0.07 -7.34
C LEU A 9 5.58 0.35 -7.21
N GLU A 10 5.98 1.62 -7.23
CA GLU A 10 7.38 2.03 -7.09
C GLU A 10 7.97 1.62 -5.74
N LEU A 11 7.26 1.93 -4.65
CA LEU A 11 7.69 1.59 -3.30
C LEU A 11 7.68 0.07 -3.06
N ALA A 12 6.68 -0.63 -3.60
CA ALA A 12 6.60 -2.09 -3.52
C ALA A 12 7.78 -2.76 -4.22
N LYS A 13 8.18 -2.29 -5.41
CA LYS A 13 9.39 -2.78 -6.10
C LYS A 13 10.63 -2.57 -5.25
N ARG A 14 10.78 -1.38 -4.66
CA ARG A 14 11.95 -1.04 -3.84
C ARG A 14 12.05 -1.91 -2.58
N LEU A 15 10.94 -2.12 -1.86
CA LEU A 15 10.89 -3.01 -0.70
C LEU A 15 11.30 -4.44 -1.06
N LYS A 16 10.88 -4.93 -2.23
CA LYS A 16 11.27 -6.26 -2.73
C LYS A 16 12.76 -6.35 -3.06
N GLU A 17 13.36 -5.32 -3.64
CA GLU A 17 14.81 -5.23 -3.88
C GLU A 17 15.61 -5.25 -2.58
N LEU A 18 15.06 -4.66 -1.51
CA LEU A 18 15.66 -4.66 -0.18
C LEU A 18 15.47 -5.97 0.59
N GLY A 19 14.86 -6.99 -0.04
CA GLY A 19 14.72 -8.33 0.52
C GLY A 19 13.54 -8.50 1.45
N MET A 20 12.62 -7.54 1.51
CA MET A 20 11.42 -7.65 2.34
C MET A 20 10.52 -8.78 1.82
N PRO A 21 10.12 -9.75 2.65
CA PRO A 21 9.27 -10.84 2.22
C PRO A 21 7.85 -10.35 2.01
N GLN A 22 7.28 -10.77 0.90
CA GLN A 22 5.93 -10.43 0.48
C GLN A 22 5.06 -11.69 0.52
N ARG A 23 3.96 -11.66 1.27
CA ARG A 23 3.02 -12.78 1.38
C ARG A 23 1.73 -12.52 0.59
N SER A 24 1.40 -11.26 0.38
CA SER A 24 0.16 -10.84 -0.25
C SER A 24 0.29 -10.84 -1.76
N GLU A 25 -0.61 -11.58 -2.38
CA GLU A 25 -0.86 -11.53 -3.82
C GLU A 25 -2.25 -10.96 -4.06
N PHE A 26 -2.30 -10.03 -5.00
CA PHE A 26 -3.52 -9.40 -5.44
C PHE A 26 -3.82 -9.81 -6.87
N VAL A 27 -5.11 -9.86 -7.16
CA VAL A 27 -5.59 -10.00 -8.53
C VAL A 27 -6.29 -8.72 -8.86
N TYR A 28 -5.87 -8.07 -9.95
CA TYR A 28 -6.64 -6.99 -10.52
C TYR A 28 -7.36 -7.42 -11.78
N PHE A 29 -8.56 -6.87 -11.96
CA PHE A 29 -9.41 -7.06 -13.13
C PHE A 29 -9.72 -5.70 -13.72
N GLN A 30 -9.58 -5.57 -15.04
CA GLN A 30 -10.04 -4.41 -15.80
C GLN A 30 -11.32 -4.79 -16.55
N GLY A 31 -12.40 -4.08 -16.27
CA GLY A 31 -13.70 -4.31 -16.89
C GLY A 31 -14.36 -3.03 -17.38
N GLU A 32 -15.48 -3.20 -18.07
CA GLU A 32 -16.38 -2.12 -18.43
C GLU A 32 -17.75 -2.40 -17.83
N GLU A 33 -18.31 -1.40 -17.16
CA GLU A 33 -19.67 -1.45 -16.62
C GLU A 33 -20.51 -0.37 -17.29
N TYR A 34 -21.73 -0.73 -17.68
CA TYR A 34 -22.70 0.25 -18.15
C TYR A 34 -23.34 0.95 -16.96
N GLN A 35 -23.15 2.27 -16.87
CA GLN A 35 -23.78 3.06 -15.82
C GLN A 35 -25.02 3.77 -16.36
N GLU A 36 -26.20 3.25 -16.02
CA GLU A 36 -27.50 3.80 -16.46
C GLU A 36 -27.62 5.30 -16.16
N ASN A 37 -27.19 5.72 -14.96
CA ASN A 37 -27.26 7.11 -14.50
C ASN A 37 -26.48 8.12 -15.37
N VAL A 38 -25.47 7.67 -16.10
CA VAL A 38 -24.67 8.50 -17.03
C VAL A 38 -24.76 8.03 -18.47
N SER A 39 -25.60 7.02 -18.74
CA SER A 39 -25.83 6.42 -20.06
C SER A 39 -24.54 6.12 -20.85
N ALA A 40 -23.51 5.63 -20.16
CA ALA A 40 -22.18 5.41 -20.72
C ALA A 40 -21.50 4.17 -20.13
N TRP A 41 -20.60 3.57 -20.92
CA TRP A 41 -19.66 2.56 -20.45
C TRP A 41 -18.52 3.21 -19.70
N LYS A 42 -18.22 2.71 -18.51
CA LYS A 42 -17.11 3.18 -17.69
C LYS A 42 -16.14 2.04 -17.45
N SER A 43 -14.88 2.26 -17.80
CA SER A 43 -13.81 1.34 -17.44
C SER A 43 -13.56 1.40 -15.93
N TYR A 44 -13.36 0.25 -15.30
CA TYR A 44 -13.04 0.15 -13.89
C TYR A 44 -11.93 -0.86 -13.63
N ILE A 45 -11.29 -0.72 -12.47
CA ILE A 45 -10.30 -1.66 -11.96
C ILE A 45 -10.78 -2.15 -10.60
N GLU A 46 -10.85 -3.46 -10.42
CA GLU A 46 -11.12 -4.10 -9.13
C GLU A 46 -9.90 -4.87 -8.66
N ILE A 47 -9.63 -4.83 -7.35
CA ILE A 47 -8.50 -5.51 -6.70
C ILE A 47 -9.03 -6.43 -5.61
N TYR A 48 -8.65 -7.71 -5.68
CA TYR A 48 -9.05 -8.76 -4.74
C TYR A 48 -7.83 -9.39 -4.06
N SER A 49 -7.93 -9.70 -2.76
CA SER A 49 -7.06 -10.70 -2.14
C SER A 49 -7.31 -12.06 -2.79
N ARG A 50 -6.29 -12.90 -2.96
CA ARG A 50 -6.29 -14.20 -3.67
C ARG A 50 -7.31 -15.25 -3.15
N LEU A 51 -8.60 -14.98 -3.24
CA LEU A 51 -9.70 -15.92 -3.02
C LEU A 51 -10.52 -15.99 -4.32
N ASP A 52 -10.58 -17.19 -4.90
CA ASP A 52 -11.42 -17.59 -6.04
C ASP A 52 -11.22 -16.85 -7.38
N ALA A 53 -10.03 -16.32 -7.63
CA ALA A 53 -9.69 -15.65 -8.90
C ALA A 53 -9.65 -16.58 -10.13
N ASP A 54 -9.79 -17.90 -9.98
CA ASP A 54 -9.66 -18.88 -11.08
C ASP A 54 -10.78 -18.84 -12.12
N LYS A 55 -11.84 -18.07 -11.86
CA LYS A 55 -13.03 -18.01 -12.72
C LYS A 55 -13.17 -16.72 -13.53
N LEU A 56 -12.25 -15.76 -13.39
CA LEU A 56 -12.35 -14.44 -14.04
C LEU A 56 -11.41 -14.33 -15.26
N PRO A 57 -11.94 -14.10 -16.48
CA PRO A 57 -11.14 -13.85 -17.68
C PRO A 57 -10.48 -12.46 -17.62
N GLY A 58 -9.26 -12.32 -18.14
CA GLY A 58 -8.53 -11.04 -18.20
C GLY A 58 -7.85 -10.61 -16.89
N LYS A 59 -7.63 -11.55 -15.96
CA LYS A 59 -6.97 -11.28 -14.68
C LYS A 59 -5.45 -11.11 -14.83
N GLU A 60 -4.89 -10.17 -14.09
CA GLU A 60 -3.45 -10.06 -13.86
C GLU A 60 -3.14 -10.18 -12.37
N ILE A 61 -2.17 -11.03 -12.04
CA ILE A 61 -1.69 -11.20 -10.67
C ILE A 61 -0.61 -10.15 -10.44
N CYS A 62 -0.83 -9.27 -9.48
CA CYS A 62 0.15 -8.29 -9.03
C CYS A 62 0.50 -8.55 -7.56
N SER A 63 1.79 -8.53 -7.27
CA SER A 63 2.25 -8.58 -5.88
C SER A 63 2.36 -7.14 -5.38
N ALA A 64 1.61 -6.77 -4.35
CA ALA A 64 1.76 -5.52 -3.61
C ALA A 64 1.91 -5.77 -2.10
N PHE A 65 2.43 -4.81 -1.35
CA PHE A 65 2.55 -4.92 0.11
C PHE A 65 1.31 -4.33 0.78
N LEU A 66 0.78 -5.03 1.79
CA LEU A 66 -0.26 -4.49 2.69
C LEU A 66 0.36 -3.70 3.83
N SER A 67 -0.37 -2.72 4.35
CA SER A 67 0.01 -1.99 5.56
C SER A 67 0.33 -2.94 6.72
N ASP A 68 -0.44 -4.00 6.89
CA ASP A 68 -0.26 -4.96 7.98
C ASP A 68 1.04 -5.78 7.83
N GLU A 69 1.39 -6.18 6.61
CA GLU A 69 2.67 -6.86 6.34
C GLU A 69 3.85 -5.94 6.62
N LEU A 70 3.70 -4.66 6.30
CA LEU A 70 4.70 -3.65 6.63
C LEU A 70 4.85 -3.47 8.14
N LEU A 71 3.73 -3.47 8.87
CA LEU A 71 3.74 -3.35 10.34
C LEU A 71 4.38 -4.57 11.03
N GLU A 72 4.33 -5.77 10.46
CA GLU A 72 5.05 -6.93 11.01
C GLU A 72 6.58 -6.75 10.99
N TRP A 73 7.09 -6.02 9.99
CA TRP A 73 8.52 -5.73 9.80
C TRP A 73 8.96 -4.43 10.43
N SER A 74 7.99 -3.63 10.83
CA SER A 74 8.21 -2.37 11.52
C SER A 74 8.84 -2.63 12.88
N PRO A 75 9.97 -1.99 13.22
CA PRO A 75 10.51 -2.06 14.58
C PRO A 75 9.47 -1.60 15.61
N ILE A 76 9.56 -2.18 16.82
CA ILE A 76 8.69 -1.82 17.95
C ILE A 76 8.81 -0.31 18.19
N GLY A 77 7.68 0.39 18.23
CA GLY A 77 7.62 1.83 18.52
C GLY A 77 7.15 2.70 17.37
N ILE A 78 6.77 2.13 16.22
CA ILE A 78 6.15 2.90 15.14
C ILE A 78 4.69 3.21 15.48
N SER A 79 4.34 4.50 15.48
CA SER A 79 2.95 4.95 15.58
C SER A 79 2.61 5.92 14.46
N ILE A 80 1.51 5.66 13.76
CA ILE A 80 0.96 6.59 12.76
C ILE A 80 0.01 7.53 13.49
N ARG A 81 0.29 8.83 13.46
CA ARG A 81 -0.56 9.86 14.08
C ARG A 81 -1.09 10.81 13.03
N LYS A 82 -2.40 11.10 13.09
CA LYS A 82 -2.98 12.21 12.36
C LYS A 82 -2.72 13.49 13.14
N GLY A 83 -2.04 14.46 12.53
CA GLY A 83 -1.77 15.72 13.20
C GLY A 83 -3.08 16.45 13.53
N TRP A 84 -3.25 16.87 14.78
CA TRP A 84 -4.41 17.67 15.17
C TRP A 84 -4.31 19.06 14.54
N GLY A 85 -5.21 19.38 13.61
CA GLY A 85 -5.19 20.66 12.88
C GLY A 85 -4.10 20.80 11.82
N LEU A 86 -3.29 19.76 11.61
CA LEU A 86 -2.32 19.68 10.54
C LEU A 86 -2.90 18.85 9.41
N LYS A 87 -2.56 19.26 8.19
CA LYS A 87 -2.95 18.60 6.95
C LYS A 87 -2.36 17.18 6.87
N ASN A 88 -1.08 17.08 7.25
CA ASN A 88 -0.24 15.90 7.09
C ASN A 88 -0.43 14.82 8.17
N ASN A 89 -0.16 13.57 7.80
CA ASN A 89 0.02 12.46 8.76
C ASN A 89 1.48 12.41 9.22
N TYR A 90 1.78 11.73 10.34
CA TYR A 90 3.15 11.52 10.82
C TYR A 90 3.38 10.06 11.14
N VAL A 91 4.57 9.54 10.81
CA VAL A 91 5.07 8.29 11.39
C VAL A 91 6.06 8.66 12.47
N VAL A 92 5.83 8.20 13.70
CA VAL A 92 6.77 8.39 14.81
C VAL A 92 7.58 7.12 14.97
N PHE A 93 8.91 7.23 14.94
CA PHE A 93 9.85 6.16 15.23
C PHE A 93 10.89 6.69 16.23
N ASP A 94 11.11 5.97 17.33
CA ASP A 94 12.04 6.37 18.41
C ASP A 94 11.89 7.83 18.91
N ASN A 95 10.63 8.27 19.07
CA ASN A 95 10.24 9.65 19.41
C ASN A 95 10.57 10.73 18.37
N GLU A 96 11.12 10.37 17.22
CA GLU A 96 11.26 11.26 16.07
C GLU A 96 10.02 11.16 15.16
N ALA A 97 9.43 12.30 14.83
CA ALA A 97 8.28 12.37 13.93
C ALA A 97 8.75 12.63 12.49
N ILE A 98 8.51 11.66 11.61
CA ILE A 98 8.72 11.80 10.17
C ILE A 98 7.39 12.23 9.54
N GLU A 99 7.42 13.38 8.88
CA GLU A 99 6.25 13.94 8.21
C GLU A 99 5.87 13.13 6.97
N ILE A 100 4.59 12.79 6.88
CA ILE A 100 3.97 12.17 5.71
C ILE A 100 3.28 13.29 4.92
N CYS A 101 3.76 13.55 3.71
CA CYS A 101 3.13 14.51 2.82
C CYS A 101 1.65 14.15 2.56
N ASP A 102 0.78 15.17 2.51
CA ASP A 102 -0.68 15.10 2.27
C ASP A 102 -1.13 14.19 1.12
N SER A 103 -0.28 13.95 0.12
CA SER A 103 -0.59 13.10 -1.03
C SER A 103 -0.30 11.61 -0.80
N ASP A 104 0.35 11.23 0.30
CA ASP A 104 0.71 9.84 0.59
C ASP A 104 -0.35 9.13 1.43
N THR A 105 -0.68 7.90 1.03
CA THR A 105 -1.45 6.98 1.87
C THR A 105 -0.60 6.55 3.08
N PRO A 106 -1.22 6.18 4.22
CA PRO A 106 -0.50 5.61 5.35
C PRO A 106 0.38 4.41 4.98
N SER A 107 -0.04 3.61 3.99
CA SER A 107 0.75 2.51 3.44
C SER A 107 2.03 2.99 2.75
N ASN A 108 1.96 4.04 1.93
CA ASN A 108 3.13 4.62 1.27
C ASN A 108 4.10 5.25 2.28
N ALA A 109 3.57 5.93 3.29
CA ALA A 109 4.37 6.49 4.35
C ALA A 109 5.19 5.43 5.11
N LEU A 110 4.52 4.36 5.50
CA LEU A 110 5.15 3.25 6.20
C LEU A 110 6.18 2.56 5.31
N ALA A 111 5.87 2.36 4.03
CA ALA A 111 6.81 1.82 3.05
C ALA A 111 8.07 2.69 2.92
N LYS A 112 7.93 4.02 2.81
CA LYS A 112 9.06 4.95 2.74
C LYS A 112 9.94 4.90 3.99
N LEU A 113 9.32 4.82 5.17
CA LEU A 113 10.06 4.65 6.42
C LEU A 113 10.83 3.32 6.44
N LEU A 114 10.19 2.21 6.11
CA LEU A 114 10.84 0.90 6.07
C LEU A 114 12.00 0.86 5.07
N ILE A 115 11.82 1.44 3.88
CA ILE A 115 12.90 1.61 2.89
C ILE A 115 14.06 2.36 3.53
N TYR A 116 13.81 3.51 4.17
CA TYR A 116 14.85 4.29 4.83
C TYR A 116 15.59 3.47 5.90
N LEU A 117 14.85 2.76 6.77
CA LEU A 117 15.44 1.95 7.84
C LEU A 117 16.29 0.80 7.29
N LEU A 118 15.83 0.12 6.24
CA LEU A 118 16.55 -0.97 5.57
C LEU A 118 17.80 -0.46 4.83
N GLU A 119 17.68 0.63 4.07
CA GLU A 119 18.80 1.23 3.32
C GLU A 119 19.92 1.71 4.26
N ASN A 120 19.54 2.22 5.44
CA ASN A 120 20.48 2.66 6.47
C ASN A 120 20.90 1.54 7.44
N LYS A 121 20.44 0.29 7.23
CA LYS A 121 20.77 -0.88 8.06
C LYS A 121 20.41 -0.71 9.54
N ILE A 122 19.38 0.10 9.82
CA ILE A 122 18.81 0.30 11.15
C ILE A 122 18.01 -0.96 11.56
N ILE A 123 17.32 -1.57 10.59
CA ILE A 123 16.62 -2.86 10.72
C ILE A 123 17.13 -3.86 9.67
N LYS A 124 16.83 -5.14 9.87
CA LYS A 124 17.24 -6.26 9.00
C LYS A 124 16.04 -6.94 8.39
#